data_AF-A0A6A6Y8Z4-F1
#
_entry.id   AF-A0A6A6Y8Z4-F1
#
_cell.length_a   1.000
_cell.length_b   1.000
_cell.length_c   1.000
_cell.angle_alpha   90.00
_cell.angle_beta   90.00
_cell.angle_gamma   90.00
#
_symmetry.space_group_name_H-M   'P 1'
#
loop_
_entity.id
_entity.type
_entity.pdbx_description
1 polymer ?
#
loop_
_entity_poly.entity_id
_entity_poly.type
_entity_poly.pdbx_seq_one_letter_code
_entity_poly.pdbx_strand_id
1 'polypeptide(L)'
;DPAIEGVSDWFAGFDCYNQLVTTYTNQNLFKTPERVETLMQFSDSLEKISENCGGYLCNGLPEAVLDLALLWAPAGPLVRNDDSPSWSWAGWLGQVNYPFDPTNCPDLHGANSTLWFKSEIREFHLGCESSPHTIRRTQEPKLRIEYPEYNEPLPDASDEVDPNSGTLQFWTQTISARGWVVEQLKRSSGQIPCSHLVNPKGKHCGVVMDYEHSLPNFDASAKYEFALLSRNFSQEPISTVKRSKIPTIHPPGTPIWESKRFLWNEDVVDYDPREYKAGPWAVLNVLLIKWEGGKAERVGVARIHEDAWASASPRRKFVVL
;
A
#
# COMPACT_ATOMS: atom_id res chain seq x y z
N ASP A 1 -20.60 14.78 -6.53
CA ASP A 1 -20.97 13.57 -5.78
C ASP A 1 -21.32 13.96 -4.34
N PRO A 2 -22.56 13.73 -3.87
CA PRO A 2 -22.96 13.95 -2.47
C PRO A 2 -22.10 13.19 -1.45
N ALA A 3 -21.46 12.08 -1.84
CA ALA A 3 -20.58 11.31 -0.96
C ALA A 3 -19.28 12.06 -0.60
N ILE A 4 -18.89 13.05 -1.40
CA ILE A 4 -17.68 13.88 -1.20
C ILE A 4 -18.03 15.19 -0.46
N GLU A 5 -19.32 15.55 -0.41
CA GLU A 5 -19.77 16.74 0.31
C GLU A 5 -19.63 16.56 1.82
N GLY A 6 -18.76 17.36 2.45
CA GLY A 6 -18.49 17.29 3.89
C GLY A 6 -17.22 16.52 4.27
N VAL A 7 -16.55 15.88 3.31
CA VAL A 7 -15.20 15.34 3.51
C VAL A 7 -14.23 16.51 3.66
N SER A 8 -13.45 16.55 4.74
CA SER A 8 -12.54 17.66 5.05
C SER A 8 -11.19 17.24 5.65
N ASP A 9 -10.97 15.93 5.79
CA ASP A 9 -9.73 15.34 6.25
C ASP A 9 -9.44 14.05 5.49
N TRP A 10 -8.18 13.62 5.50
CA TRP A 10 -7.76 12.43 4.78
C TRP A 10 -8.20 11.11 5.43
N PHE A 11 -8.76 11.10 6.65
CA PHE A 11 -9.34 9.86 7.18
C PHE A 11 -10.62 9.52 6.42
N ALA A 12 -11.56 10.46 6.31
CA ALA A 12 -12.75 10.29 5.48
C ALA A 12 -12.41 10.35 3.98
N GLY A 13 -11.46 11.21 3.61
CA GLY A 13 -11.05 11.39 2.21
C GLY A 13 -10.40 10.16 1.61
N PHE A 14 -9.59 9.43 2.39
CA PHE A 14 -8.97 8.20 1.88
C PHE A 14 -9.98 7.07 1.70
N ASP A 15 -11.01 6.96 2.56
CA ASP A 15 -12.10 6.01 2.36
C ASP A 15 -12.84 6.29 1.02
N CYS A 16 -13.19 7.56 0.77
CA CYS A 16 -13.80 7.96 -0.50
C CYS A 16 -12.87 7.67 -1.70
N TYR A 17 -11.59 7.99 -1.57
CA TYR A 17 -10.58 7.72 -2.59
C TYR A 17 -10.46 6.21 -2.91
N ASN A 18 -10.37 5.35 -1.88
CA ASN A 18 -10.31 3.91 -2.02
C ASN A 18 -11.56 3.38 -2.74
N GLN A 19 -12.76 3.84 -2.35
CA GLN A 19 -14.01 3.48 -3.01
C GLN A 19 -14.03 3.86 -4.49
N LEU A 20 -13.58 5.08 -4.83
CA LEU A 20 -13.49 5.55 -6.20
C LEU A 20 -12.51 4.72 -7.04
N VAL A 21 -11.28 4.52 -6.55
CA VAL A 21 -10.26 3.74 -7.27
C VAL A 21 -10.69 2.29 -7.46
N THR A 22 -11.20 1.64 -6.42
CA THR A 22 -11.67 0.25 -6.49
C THR A 22 -12.85 0.09 -7.45
N THR A 23 -13.76 1.06 -7.46
CA THR A 23 -14.92 1.05 -8.36
C THR A 23 -14.52 1.32 -9.80
N TYR A 24 -13.68 2.32 -10.04
CA TYR A 24 -13.20 2.69 -11.37
C TYR A 24 -12.43 1.54 -12.03
N THR A 25 -11.46 0.95 -11.32
CA THR A 25 -10.61 -0.11 -11.87
C THR A 25 -11.36 -1.43 -12.09
N ASN A 26 -12.45 -1.69 -11.35
CA ASN A 26 -13.33 -2.85 -11.56
C ASN A 26 -14.07 -2.83 -12.91
N GLN A 27 -14.28 -1.66 -13.49
CA GLN A 27 -15.11 -1.53 -14.69
C GLN A 27 -14.42 -2.07 -15.96
N ASN A 28 -13.12 -2.44 -15.91
CA ASN A 28 -12.37 -3.06 -17.01
C ASN A 28 -12.66 -2.41 -18.39
N LEU A 29 -12.71 -1.08 -18.41
CA LEU A 29 -13.22 -0.32 -19.55
C LEU A 29 -12.20 -0.32 -20.70
N PHE A 30 -12.27 -1.33 -21.56
CA PHE A 30 -11.59 -1.33 -22.85
C PHE A 30 -12.34 -0.40 -23.83
N LYS A 31 -11.66 0.66 -24.29
CA LYS A 31 -11.98 1.51 -25.47
C LYS A 31 -13.48 1.67 -25.85
N THR A 32 -14.35 2.12 -24.95
CA THR A 32 -15.71 2.62 -25.30
C THR A 32 -15.84 4.13 -25.07
N PRO A 33 -16.75 4.84 -25.77
CA PRO A 33 -17.04 6.26 -25.52
C PRO A 33 -17.50 6.56 -24.08
N GLU A 34 -18.21 5.65 -23.42
CA GLU A 34 -18.63 5.78 -22.01
C GLU A 34 -17.43 5.90 -21.05
N ARG A 35 -16.24 5.43 -21.47
CA ARG A 35 -15.00 5.56 -20.71
C ARG A 35 -14.59 7.01 -20.51
N VAL A 36 -14.79 7.88 -21.50
CA VAL A 36 -14.32 9.27 -21.43
C VAL A 36 -15.10 10.03 -20.37
N GLU A 37 -16.42 9.87 -20.34
CA GLU A 37 -17.27 10.47 -19.31
C GLU A 37 -16.96 9.91 -17.93
N THR A 38 -16.84 8.58 -17.81
CA THR A 38 -16.47 7.92 -16.55
C THR A 38 -15.12 8.40 -16.03
N LEU A 39 -14.13 8.56 -16.92
CA LEU A 39 -12.80 9.06 -16.56
C LEU A 39 -12.85 10.51 -16.10
N MET A 40 -13.59 11.39 -16.78
CA MET A 40 -13.76 12.78 -16.36
C MET A 40 -14.42 12.85 -14.98
N GLN A 41 -15.53 12.13 -14.77
CA GLN A 41 -16.21 12.09 -13.47
C GLN A 41 -15.31 11.56 -12.34
N PHE A 42 -14.51 10.53 -12.64
CA PHE A 42 -13.54 9.98 -11.70
C PHE A 42 -12.45 10.99 -11.37
N SER A 43 -11.83 11.63 -12.38
CA SER A 43 -10.80 12.66 -12.18
C SER A 43 -11.33 13.85 -11.38
N ASP A 44 -12.49 14.39 -11.74
CA ASP A 44 -13.14 15.50 -11.03
C ASP A 44 -13.39 15.15 -9.55
N SER A 45 -13.78 13.90 -9.28
CA SER A 45 -14.01 13.41 -7.93
C SER A 45 -12.71 13.31 -7.12
N LEU A 46 -11.62 12.83 -7.73
CA LEU A 46 -10.31 12.78 -7.09
C LEU A 46 -9.77 14.19 -6.80
N GLU A 47 -9.89 15.12 -7.75
CA GLU A 47 -9.48 16.51 -7.58
C GLU A 47 -10.25 17.16 -6.44
N LYS A 48 -11.57 16.98 -6.38
CA LYS A 48 -12.40 17.50 -5.28
C LYS A 48 -12.00 16.95 -3.91
N ILE A 49 -11.66 15.66 -3.80
CA ILE A 49 -11.16 15.09 -2.55
C ILE A 49 -9.83 15.74 -2.16
N SER A 50 -8.92 15.88 -3.12
CA SER A 50 -7.60 16.50 -2.92
C SER A 50 -7.73 17.97 -2.47
N GLU A 51 -8.62 18.74 -3.09
CA GLU A 51 -8.92 20.12 -2.71
C GLU A 51 -9.49 20.21 -1.28
N ASN A 52 -10.45 19.36 -0.96
CA ASN A 52 -11.12 19.35 0.33
C ASN A 52 -10.19 18.94 1.49
N CYS A 53 -9.34 17.94 1.26
CA CYS A 53 -8.47 17.36 2.28
C CYS A 53 -7.07 17.99 2.31
N GLY A 54 -6.71 18.74 1.27
CA GLY A 54 -5.41 19.35 1.06
C GLY A 54 -4.37 18.41 0.43
N GLY A 55 -3.46 18.98 -0.37
CA GLY A 55 -2.45 18.24 -1.12
C GLY A 55 -2.80 18.10 -2.59
N TYR A 56 -1.88 17.54 -3.37
CA TYR A 56 -2.06 17.28 -4.81
C TYR A 56 -2.19 15.79 -5.09
N LEU A 57 -2.56 15.46 -6.33
CA LEU A 57 -2.49 14.10 -6.86
C LEU A 57 -1.21 13.94 -7.67
N CYS A 58 -0.47 12.85 -7.41
CA CYS A 58 0.69 12.46 -8.19
C CYS A 58 0.44 11.09 -8.83
N ASN A 59 0.35 11.04 -10.16
CA ASN A 59 0.01 9.82 -10.92
C ASN A 59 -1.24 9.12 -10.37
N GLY A 60 -2.26 9.87 -9.97
CA GLY A 60 -3.50 9.32 -9.39
C GLY A 60 -3.43 8.92 -7.91
N LEU A 61 -2.29 9.13 -7.22
CA LEU A 61 -2.15 8.92 -5.77
C LEU A 61 -2.16 10.25 -5.00
N PRO A 62 -2.87 10.37 -3.87
CA PRO A 62 -2.85 11.58 -3.04
C PRO A 62 -1.52 11.76 -2.32
N GLU A 63 -0.85 12.88 -2.56
CA GLU A 63 0.48 13.17 -2.01
C GLU A 63 0.48 13.26 -0.49
N ALA A 64 -0.57 13.85 0.10
CA ALA A 64 -0.70 14.04 1.54
C ALA A 64 -0.66 12.73 2.33
N VAL A 65 -1.14 11.63 1.72
CA VAL A 65 -1.15 10.28 2.32
C VAL A 65 -0.51 9.25 1.39
N LEU A 66 0.54 9.64 0.65
CA LEU A 66 1.19 8.79 -0.35
C LEU A 66 1.66 7.45 0.24
N ASP A 67 2.15 7.44 1.48
CA ASP A 67 2.60 6.26 2.22
C ASP A 67 1.50 5.18 2.32
N LEU A 68 0.25 5.62 2.48
CA LEU A 68 -0.94 4.78 2.51
C LEU A 68 -1.44 4.49 1.09
N ALA A 69 -1.43 5.49 0.21
CA ALA A 69 -1.83 5.34 -1.19
C ALA A 69 -0.92 4.37 -1.97
N LEU A 70 0.33 4.21 -1.54
CA LEU A 70 1.24 3.21 -2.06
C LEU A 70 0.89 1.79 -1.58
N LEU A 71 -0.12 1.55 -0.75
CA LEU A 71 -0.52 0.21 -0.32
C LEU A 71 -1.62 -0.44 -1.16
N TRP A 72 -1.89 0.08 -2.36
CA TRP A 72 -2.81 -0.57 -3.31
C TRP A 72 -2.33 -2.00 -3.66
N ALA A 73 -3.27 -2.91 -3.88
CA ALA A 73 -2.98 -4.29 -4.23
C ALA A 73 -3.84 -4.79 -5.39
N PRO A 74 -3.35 -5.78 -6.17
CA PRO A 74 -4.18 -6.53 -7.10
C PRO A 74 -5.43 -7.12 -6.43
N ALA A 75 -6.59 -6.83 -7.01
CA ALA A 75 -7.86 -7.48 -6.69
C ALA A 75 -8.27 -8.52 -7.76
N GLY A 76 -7.39 -8.74 -8.73
CA GLY A 76 -7.48 -9.68 -9.84
C GLY A 76 -6.21 -9.59 -10.70
N PRO A 77 -6.12 -10.31 -11.83
CA PRO A 77 -4.98 -10.23 -12.73
C PRO A 77 -4.75 -8.80 -13.24
N LEU A 78 -3.49 -8.35 -13.23
CA LEU A 78 -3.09 -7.04 -13.73
C LEU A 78 -2.21 -7.18 -14.97
N VAL A 79 -2.31 -6.21 -15.88
CA VAL A 79 -1.45 -6.06 -17.06
C VAL A 79 -0.75 -4.71 -16.97
N ARG A 80 0.56 -4.67 -17.21
CA ARG A 80 1.32 -3.42 -17.13
C ARG A 80 0.91 -2.43 -18.22
N ASN A 81 0.77 -1.17 -17.83
CA ASN A 81 0.64 -0.01 -18.70
C ASN A 81 1.92 0.83 -18.56
N ASP A 82 2.74 0.84 -19.62
CA ASP A 82 4.06 1.51 -19.61
C ASP A 82 3.97 3.04 -19.69
N ASP A 83 2.79 3.59 -19.97
CA ASP A 83 2.53 5.04 -19.98
C ASP A 83 2.49 5.64 -18.56
N SER A 84 2.61 4.83 -17.51
CA SER A 84 2.53 5.27 -16.11
C SER A 84 3.48 4.46 -15.21
N PRO A 85 3.95 5.07 -14.11
CA PRO A 85 4.98 4.45 -13.28
C PRO A 85 4.47 3.21 -12.53
N SER A 86 5.40 2.28 -12.25
CA SER A 86 5.09 0.96 -11.65
C SER A 86 4.46 1.08 -10.26
N TRP A 87 4.81 2.15 -9.54
CA TRP A 87 4.39 2.40 -8.17
C TRP A 87 2.97 2.95 -8.05
N SER A 88 2.36 3.42 -9.14
CA SER A 88 0.97 3.88 -9.18
C SER A 88 0.05 2.78 -9.74
N TRP A 89 -1.17 2.69 -9.19
CA TRP A 89 -2.20 1.82 -9.75
C TRP A 89 -2.55 2.21 -11.21
N ALA A 90 -2.32 3.47 -11.61
CA ALA A 90 -2.55 3.93 -12.99
C ALA A 90 -1.59 3.28 -14.01
N GLY A 91 -0.46 2.75 -13.53
CA GLY A 91 0.48 1.93 -14.29
C GLY A 91 -0.02 0.53 -14.61
N TRP A 92 -1.26 0.17 -14.24
CA TRP A 92 -1.78 -1.18 -14.37
C TRP A 92 -3.23 -1.20 -14.89
N LEU A 93 -3.53 -2.20 -15.72
CA LEU A 93 -4.86 -2.51 -16.21
C LEU A 93 -5.40 -3.74 -15.47
N GLY A 94 -6.51 -3.55 -14.79
CA GLY A 94 -7.21 -4.58 -14.01
C GLY A 94 -7.64 -4.02 -12.65
N GLN A 95 -8.41 -4.81 -11.91
CA GLN A 95 -9.00 -4.35 -10.65
C GLN A 95 -7.94 -4.27 -9.55
N VAL A 96 -7.93 -3.16 -8.81
CA VAL A 96 -7.13 -2.98 -7.59
C VAL A 96 -8.03 -2.64 -6.40
N ASN A 97 -7.49 -2.77 -5.20
CA ASN A 97 -8.10 -2.29 -3.95
C ASN A 97 -7.02 -1.89 -2.93
N TYR A 98 -7.42 -1.55 -1.71
CA TYR A 98 -6.51 -1.27 -0.60
C TYR A 98 -6.83 -2.19 0.59
N PRO A 99 -6.24 -3.39 0.66
CA PRO A 99 -6.55 -4.37 1.71
C PRO A 99 -5.93 -4.01 3.07
N PHE A 100 -4.97 -3.09 3.07
CA PHE A 100 -4.32 -2.58 4.29
C PHE A 100 -4.76 -1.16 4.61
N ASP A 101 -5.94 -0.74 4.14
CA ASP A 101 -6.52 0.56 4.44
C ASP A 101 -7.18 0.58 5.82
N PRO A 102 -6.56 1.21 6.83
CA PRO A 102 -7.11 1.27 8.18
C PRO A 102 -8.38 2.12 8.27
N THR A 103 -8.64 3.03 7.33
CA THR A 103 -9.86 3.86 7.34
C THR A 103 -11.12 3.04 7.06
N ASN A 104 -10.95 1.88 6.41
CA ASN A 104 -11.99 0.92 6.08
C ASN A 104 -12.09 -0.25 7.07
N CYS A 105 -11.30 -0.22 8.17
CA CYS A 105 -11.31 -1.23 9.22
C CYS A 105 -12.22 -0.78 10.39
N PRO A 106 -13.36 -1.46 10.61
CA PRO A 106 -14.37 -0.99 11.58
C PRO A 106 -13.91 -1.02 13.03
N ASP A 107 -12.94 -1.86 13.38
CA ASP A 107 -12.38 -1.91 14.74
C ASP A 107 -11.65 -0.62 15.11
N LEU A 108 -11.10 0.08 14.12
CA LEU A 108 -10.36 1.31 14.34
C LEU A 108 -11.29 2.50 14.60
N HIS A 109 -12.58 2.41 14.26
CA HIS A 109 -13.56 3.47 14.53
C HIS A 109 -13.91 3.61 16.03
N GLY A 110 -13.59 2.61 16.85
CA GLY A 110 -13.80 2.62 18.32
C GLY A 110 -12.52 2.56 19.14
N ALA A 111 -11.34 2.56 18.48
CA ALA A 111 -10.08 2.49 19.19
C ALA A 111 -9.82 3.77 20.00
N ASN A 112 -9.34 3.62 21.24
CA ASN A 112 -8.88 4.75 22.06
C ASN A 112 -7.63 5.45 21.49
N SER A 113 -7.00 4.85 20.48
CA SER A 113 -5.83 5.43 19.82
C SER A 113 -6.22 6.61 18.93
N THR A 114 -5.53 7.73 19.10
CA THR A 114 -5.62 8.86 18.17
C THR A 114 -4.94 8.55 16.83
N LEU A 115 -4.04 7.55 16.80
CA LEU A 115 -3.25 7.14 15.64
C LEU A 115 -3.72 5.81 15.08
N TRP A 116 -3.85 5.73 13.77
CA TRP A 116 -4.23 4.51 13.05
C TRP A 116 -3.14 4.04 12.08
N PHE A 117 -2.15 4.89 11.79
CA PHE A 117 -1.06 4.62 10.86
C PHE A 117 0.20 5.36 11.25
N LYS A 118 1.35 4.74 11.02
CA LYS A 118 2.66 5.37 11.11
C LYS A 118 3.36 5.25 9.78
N SER A 119 3.81 6.35 9.21
CA SER A 119 4.77 6.29 8.12
C SER A 119 6.18 6.08 8.67
N GLU A 120 6.99 5.32 7.94
CA GLU A 120 8.42 5.13 8.19
C GLU A 120 9.26 5.99 7.21
N ILE A 121 8.60 6.77 6.34
CA ILE A 121 9.23 7.62 5.34
C ILE A 121 9.23 9.07 5.83
N ARG A 122 10.35 9.76 5.62
CA ARG A 122 10.50 11.18 5.99
C ARG A 122 10.19 12.13 4.85
N GLU A 123 10.54 11.74 3.64
CA GLU A 123 10.25 12.53 2.45
C GLU A 123 10.29 11.65 1.21
N PHE A 124 9.51 12.07 0.22
CA PHE A 124 9.55 11.54 -1.12
C PHE A 124 10.03 12.64 -2.07
N HIS A 125 10.87 12.28 -3.02
CA HIS A 125 11.31 13.15 -4.10
C HIS A 125 10.69 12.65 -5.41
N LEU A 126 10.14 13.59 -6.16
CA LEU A 126 9.39 13.40 -7.38
C LEU A 126 9.77 14.50 -8.38
N GLY A 127 9.29 14.36 -9.61
CA GLY A 127 9.49 15.36 -10.65
C GLY A 127 10.77 15.16 -11.46
N CYS A 128 10.94 16.02 -12.46
CA CYS A 128 12.13 16.06 -13.31
C CYS A 128 12.99 17.30 -12.97
N GLU A 129 14.14 17.44 -13.63
CA GLU A 129 15.11 18.51 -13.36
C GLU A 129 14.50 19.91 -13.47
N SER A 130 13.54 20.09 -14.38
CA SER A 130 12.86 21.37 -14.57
C SER A 130 11.77 21.67 -13.55
N SER A 131 11.29 20.67 -12.81
CA SER A 131 10.22 20.82 -11.81
C SER A 131 10.36 19.78 -10.69
N PRO A 132 11.45 19.81 -9.92
CA PRO A 132 11.63 18.91 -8.80
C PRO A 132 10.58 19.19 -7.72
N HIS A 133 10.06 18.14 -7.13
CA HIS A 133 9.03 18.20 -6.10
C HIS A 133 9.44 17.32 -4.92
N THR A 134 9.35 17.84 -3.70
CA THR A 134 9.64 17.06 -2.49
C THR A 134 8.45 17.09 -1.57
N ILE A 135 7.88 15.91 -1.31
CA ILE A 135 6.80 15.73 -0.36
C ILE A 135 7.42 15.41 0.99
N ARG A 136 7.47 16.41 1.88
CA ARG A 136 7.98 16.26 3.24
C ARG A 136 6.89 15.71 4.16
N ARG A 137 7.25 14.70 4.94
CA ARG A 137 6.38 14.07 5.94
C ARG A 137 6.49 14.82 7.26
N THR A 138 5.88 15.99 7.29
CA THR A 138 5.77 16.81 8.49
C THR A 138 4.53 16.44 9.28
N GLN A 139 4.63 16.49 10.61
CA GLN A 139 3.49 16.28 11.50
C GLN A 139 2.39 17.31 11.19
N GLU A 140 1.26 16.81 10.70
CA GLU A 140 0.06 17.61 10.44
C GLU A 140 -1.04 17.12 11.38
N PRO A 141 -1.45 17.88 12.40
CA PRO A 141 -2.35 17.38 13.45
C PRO A 141 -3.70 16.85 12.96
N LYS A 142 -4.14 17.26 11.76
CA LYS A 142 -5.36 16.77 11.11
C LYS A 142 -5.17 15.38 10.50
N LEU A 143 -3.94 15.06 10.09
CA LEU A 143 -3.55 13.73 9.67
C LEU A 143 -3.29 12.93 10.95
N ARG A 144 -4.21 12.02 11.29
CA ARG A 144 -4.06 11.07 12.41
C ARG A 144 -3.03 9.97 12.08
N ILE A 145 -1.92 10.39 11.46
CA ILE A 145 -0.77 9.62 10.98
C ILE A 145 0.46 10.13 11.72
N GLU A 146 1.24 9.21 12.27
CA GLU A 146 2.55 9.55 12.84
C GLU A 146 3.60 9.55 11.72
N TYR A 147 4.42 10.59 11.65
CA TYR A 147 5.57 10.68 10.75
C TYR A 147 6.89 10.69 11.55
N PRO A 148 8.00 10.14 10.99
CA PRO A 148 9.26 10.09 11.69
C PRO A 148 9.80 11.49 12.03
N GLU A 149 10.37 11.65 13.22
CA GLU A 149 10.97 12.91 13.63
C GLU A 149 12.24 13.22 12.81
N TYR A 150 12.50 14.52 12.61
CA TYR A 150 13.67 14.98 11.86
C TYR A 150 14.99 14.94 12.65
N ASN A 151 14.96 14.36 13.86
CA ASN A 151 16.02 14.50 14.87
C ASN A 151 17.30 13.68 14.56
N GLU A 152 17.24 12.74 13.63
CA GLU A 152 18.43 12.07 13.09
C GLU A 152 18.89 12.75 11.80
N PRO A 153 20.20 13.04 11.62
CA PRO A 153 20.71 13.51 10.34
C PRO A 153 20.46 12.44 9.27
N LEU A 154 19.73 12.82 8.23
CA LEU A 154 19.73 12.05 6.99
C LEU A 154 21.06 12.29 6.28
N PRO A 155 21.63 11.29 5.59
CA PRO A 155 22.59 11.56 4.52
C PRO A 155 21.98 12.61 3.59
N ASP A 156 22.78 13.56 3.10
CA ASP A 156 22.26 14.60 2.21
C ASP A 156 21.65 13.94 0.98
N ALA A 157 20.31 13.97 0.88
CA ALA A 157 19.59 13.32 -0.19
C ALA A 157 19.86 14.01 -1.53
N SER A 158 20.37 15.26 -1.52
CA SER A 158 20.68 16.01 -2.74
C SER A 158 21.63 15.26 -3.67
N ASP A 159 22.58 14.50 -3.12
CA ASP A 159 23.60 13.78 -3.89
C ASP A 159 23.07 12.46 -4.48
N GLU A 160 21.99 11.91 -3.91
CA GLU A 160 21.39 10.65 -4.35
C GLU A 160 20.12 10.84 -5.22
N VAL A 161 19.41 11.96 -5.05
CA VAL A 161 18.24 12.30 -5.87
C VAL A 161 18.69 12.50 -7.31
N ASP A 162 18.23 11.63 -8.21
CA ASP A 162 18.43 11.84 -9.65
C ASP A 162 17.32 12.76 -10.18
N PRO A 163 17.62 14.04 -10.47
CA PRO A 163 16.61 14.97 -10.98
C PRO A 163 16.12 14.57 -12.37
N ASN A 164 16.82 13.71 -13.11
CA ASN A 164 16.44 13.32 -14.48
C ASN A 164 15.53 12.09 -14.54
N SER A 165 15.21 11.49 -13.40
CA SER A 165 14.68 10.13 -13.38
C SER A 165 13.17 10.04 -13.61
N GLY A 166 12.38 11.08 -13.29
CA GLY A 166 10.90 11.02 -13.33
C GLY A 166 10.29 9.98 -12.40
N THR A 167 11.08 9.43 -11.48
CA THR A 167 10.77 8.34 -10.55
C THR A 167 10.36 8.85 -9.18
N LEU A 168 9.72 7.99 -8.40
CA LEU A 168 9.49 8.19 -6.98
C LEU A 168 10.74 7.76 -6.20
N GLN A 169 11.36 8.68 -5.47
CA GLN A 169 12.63 8.43 -4.78
C GLN A 169 12.52 8.71 -3.29
N PHE A 170 13.07 7.84 -2.45
CA PHE A 170 13.01 8.02 -0.99
C PHE A 170 14.01 7.14 -0.25
N TRP A 171 14.42 7.61 0.92
CA TRP A 171 15.17 6.80 1.88
C TRP A 171 14.25 5.90 2.69
N THR A 172 14.61 4.62 2.80
CA THR A 172 13.93 3.69 3.71
C THR A 172 14.88 2.59 4.19
N GLN A 173 14.39 1.72 5.07
CA GLN A 173 15.02 0.44 5.36
C GLN A 173 14.59 -0.61 4.33
N THR A 174 15.54 -1.42 3.87
CA THR A 174 15.28 -2.58 3.00
C THR A 174 15.90 -3.85 3.56
N ILE A 175 15.27 -4.99 3.25
CA ILE A 175 15.83 -6.33 3.45
C ILE A 175 15.82 -7.08 2.11
N SER A 176 16.76 -8.01 1.93
CA SER A 176 16.75 -8.87 0.75
C SER A 176 15.59 -9.86 0.82
N ALA A 177 14.88 -10.04 -0.31
CA ALA A 177 13.85 -11.07 -0.44
C ALA A 177 14.43 -12.48 -0.67
N ARG A 178 15.75 -12.61 -0.85
CA ARG A 178 16.41 -13.89 -1.13
C ARG A 178 16.16 -14.93 -0.03
N GLY A 179 15.78 -16.13 -0.44
CA GLY A 179 15.50 -17.25 0.46
C GLY A 179 14.16 -17.15 1.21
N TRP A 180 13.38 -16.11 0.95
CA TRP A 180 11.98 -16.07 1.38
C TRP A 180 11.14 -16.92 0.43
N VAL A 181 10.02 -17.44 0.92
CA VAL A 181 9.10 -18.27 0.14
C VAL A 181 7.71 -17.66 0.21
N VAL A 182 7.02 -17.64 -0.93
CA VAL A 182 5.62 -17.25 -1.02
C VAL A 182 4.78 -18.50 -1.20
N GLU A 183 3.80 -18.72 -0.32
CA GLU A 183 2.92 -19.89 -0.38
C GLU A 183 1.52 -19.44 -0.74
N GLN A 184 1.07 -19.78 -1.96
CA GLN A 184 -0.27 -19.41 -2.43
C GLN A 184 -1.38 -19.95 -1.53
N LEU A 185 -2.23 -19.04 -1.05
CA LEU A 185 -3.44 -19.43 -0.35
C LEU A 185 -4.54 -19.84 -1.33
N LYS A 186 -5.30 -20.85 -0.91
CA LYS A 186 -6.40 -21.43 -1.69
C LYS A 186 -7.64 -21.51 -0.83
N ARG A 187 -8.78 -21.25 -1.47
CA ARG A 187 -10.13 -21.46 -0.94
C ARG A 187 -10.86 -22.49 -1.79
N SER A 188 -12.06 -22.86 -1.35
CA SER A 188 -12.93 -23.78 -2.10
C SER A 188 -13.26 -23.28 -3.51
N SER A 189 -13.30 -21.96 -3.71
CA SER A 189 -13.53 -21.27 -4.99
C SER A 189 -12.28 -21.17 -5.89
N GLY A 190 -11.08 -21.43 -5.37
CA GLY A 190 -9.82 -21.30 -6.11
C GLY A 190 -8.74 -20.53 -5.36
N GLN A 191 -7.75 -20.05 -6.11
CA GLN A 191 -6.69 -19.18 -5.57
C GLN A 191 -7.22 -17.77 -5.30
N ILE A 192 -6.69 -17.12 -4.27
CA ILE A 192 -6.97 -15.73 -3.91
C ILE A 192 -5.72 -14.86 -4.13
N PRO A 193 -5.84 -13.54 -4.37
CA PRO A 193 -4.70 -12.63 -4.53
C PRO A 193 -4.04 -12.31 -3.17
N CYS A 194 -3.72 -13.37 -2.41
CA CYS A 194 -3.06 -13.31 -1.12
C CYS A 194 -2.29 -14.62 -0.90
N SER A 195 -1.06 -14.50 -0.43
CA SER A 195 -0.15 -15.62 -0.19
C SER A 195 0.54 -15.45 1.16
N HIS A 196 0.81 -16.55 1.87
CA HIS A 196 1.65 -16.47 3.07
C HIS A 196 3.09 -16.17 2.67
N LEU A 197 3.78 -15.43 3.53
CA LEU A 197 5.19 -15.12 3.40
C LEU A 197 5.97 -15.86 4.49
N VAL A 198 6.84 -16.75 4.04
CA VAL A 198 7.67 -17.60 4.88
C VAL A 198 9.11 -17.14 4.81
N ASN A 199 9.71 -16.86 5.96
CA ASN A 199 11.09 -16.39 6.02
C ASN A 199 12.10 -17.54 5.73
N PRO A 200 13.41 -17.23 5.56
CA PRO A 200 14.43 -18.25 5.30
C PRO A 200 14.61 -19.31 6.40
N LYS A 201 13.98 -19.14 7.58
CA LYS A 201 13.97 -20.12 8.67
C LYS A 201 12.73 -21.03 8.62
N GLY A 202 11.91 -20.93 7.57
CA GLY A 202 10.69 -21.73 7.41
C GLY A 202 9.54 -21.28 8.33
N LYS A 203 9.54 -20.02 8.79
CA LYS A 203 8.49 -19.48 9.67
C LYS A 203 7.58 -18.52 8.92
N HIS A 204 6.27 -18.77 8.98
CA HIS A 204 5.25 -17.87 8.45
C HIS A 204 5.22 -16.57 9.25
N CYS A 205 5.52 -15.45 8.60
CA CYS A 205 5.83 -14.19 9.24
C CYS A 205 5.19 -12.97 8.58
N GLY A 206 4.28 -13.19 7.62
CA GLY A 206 3.72 -12.14 6.82
C GLY A 206 2.80 -12.66 5.73
N VAL A 207 2.28 -11.72 4.93
CA VAL A 207 1.47 -11.99 3.75
C VAL A 207 1.93 -11.13 2.57
N VAL A 208 1.76 -11.61 1.34
CA VAL A 208 1.92 -10.84 0.11
C VAL A 208 0.59 -10.77 -0.60
N MET A 209 0.16 -9.57 -0.98
CA MET A 209 -1.11 -9.36 -1.70
C MET A 209 -0.91 -9.51 -3.21
N ASP A 210 -0.66 -10.74 -3.65
CA ASP A 210 -0.65 -11.13 -5.05
C ASP A 210 -0.80 -12.66 -5.16
N TYR A 211 -0.94 -13.14 -6.39
CA TYR A 211 -0.83 -14.54 -6.71
C TYR A 211 0.64 -14.97 -6.80
N GLU A 212 0.97 -16.13 -6.24
CA GLU A 212 2.33 -16.70 -6.27
C GLU A 212 2.89 -16.80 -7.69
N HIS A 213 2.06 -17.13 -8.68
CA HIS A 213 2.49 -17.25 -10.08
C HIS A 213 2.80 -15.91 -10.75
N SER A 214 2.26 -14.81 -10.24
CA SER A 214 2.61 -13.45 -10.66
C SER A 214 3.91 -12.97 -10.02
N LEU A 215 4.31 -13.62 -8.93
CA LEU A 215 5.47 -13.25 -8.15
C LEU A 215 6.73 -13.97 -8.66
N PRO A 216 7.88 -13.32 -8.51
CA PRO A 216 9.15 -13.87 -8.96
C PRO A 216 9.63 -14.97 -8.02
N ASN A 217 10.43 -15.90 -8.55
CA ASN A 217 11.22 -16.77 -7.69
C ASN A 217 12.32 -15.96 -7.02
N PHE A 218 12.27 -15.82 -5.69
CA PHE A 218 13.23 -15.05 -4.91
C PHE A 218 14.65 -15.65 -4.87
N ASP A 219 14.84 -16.87 -5.38
CA ASP A 219 16.16 -17.47 -5.59
C ASP A 219 16.77 -17.15 -6.96
N ALA A 220 16.07 -16.41 -7.82
CA ALA A 220 16.57 -16.01 -9.14
C ALA A 220 17.71 -14.96 -9.06
N SER A 221 18.45 -14.81 -10.16
CA SER A 221 19.56 -13.84 -10.30
C SER A 221 19.16 -12.36 -10.15
N ALA A 222 17.86 -12.04 -10.18
CA ALA A 222 17.34 -10.70 -10.01
C ALA A 222 17.36 -10.25 -8.53
N LYS A 223 17.66 -8.97 -8.30
CA LYS A 223 17.76 -8.40 -6.95
C LYS A 223 16.39 -7.92 -6.48
N TYR A 224 15.68 -8.77 -5.75
CA TYR A 224 14.43 -8.40 -5.07
C TYR A 224 14.70 -7.98 -3.62
N GLU A 225 14.02 -6.93 -3.19
CA GLU A 225 14.07 -6.41 -1.83
C GLU A 225 12.66 -6.08 -1.34
N PHE A 226 12.46 -6.17 -0.02
CA PHE A 226 11.33 -5.57 0.64
C PHE A 226 11.76 -4.19 1.17
N ALA A 227 10.99 -3.15 0.86
CA ALA A 227 11.24 -1.76 1.25
C ALA A 227 10.15 -1.30 2.23
N LEU A 228 10.56 -0.89 3.43
CA LEU A 228 9.64 -0.47 4.49
C LEU A 228 8.91 0.82 4.11
N LEU A 229 7.60 0.90 4.36
CA LEU A 229 6.83 2.12 4.14
C LEU A 229 6.17 2.64 5.41
N SER A 230 5.52 1.75 6.14
CA SER A 230 4.60 2.17 7.19
C SER A 230 4.23 1.03 8.12
N ARG A 231 3.42 1.36 9.14
CA ARG A 231 2.77 0.41 10.05
C ARG A 231 1.31 0.78 10.21
N ASN A 232 0.46 -0.24 10.30
CA ASN A 232 -0.93 -0.06 10.71
C ASN A 232 -1.07 -0.34 12.19
N PHE A 233 -1.97 0.41 12.85
CA PHE A 233 -2.39 0.05 14.19
C PHE A 233 -3.18 -1.27 14.12
N SER A 234 -2.80 -2.23 14.95
CA SER A 234 -3.49 -3.52 15.10
C SER A 234 -4.04 -3.65 16.51
N GLN A 235 -5.21 -4.24 16.66
CA GLN A 235 -5.76 -4.60 17.96
C GLN A 235 -6.63 -5.85 17.82
N GLU A 236 -6.99 -6.46 18.95
CA GLU A 236 -7.92 -7.59 18.94
C GLU A 236 -9.27 -7.15 18.34
N PRO A 237 -9.82 -7.96 17.41
CA PRO A 237 -11.08 -7.64 16.76
C PRO A 237 -12.25 -7.48 17.72
N ILE A 238 -13.16 -6.56 17.43
CA ILE A 238 -14.41 -6.44 18.18
C ILE A 238 -15.33 -7.60 17.76
N SER A 239 -15.81 -8.41 18.71
CA SER A 239 -16.59 -9.63 18.42
C SER A 239 -17.98 -9.40 17.79
N THR A 240 -18.41 -8.14 17.65
CA THR A 240 -19.77 -7.75 17.24
C THR A 240 -19.84 -6.92 15.96
N VAL A 241 -18.77 -6.84 15.16
CA VAL A 241 -18.79 -6.00 13.96
C VAL A 241 -19.83 -6.51 12.95
N LYS A 242 -20.78 -5.65 12.59
CA LYS A 242 -21.78 -5.95 11.57
C LYS A 242 -21.18 -5.81 10.18
N ARG A 243 -21.51 -6.76 9.31
CA ARG A 243 -21.16 -6.71 7.88
C ARG A 243 -21.63 -5.41 7.22
N SER A 244 -20.69 -4.70 6.61
CA SER A 244 -20.98 -3.50 5.83
C SER A 244 -21.62 -3.83 4.47
N LYS A 245 -22.45 -2.91 3.98
CA LYS A 245 -22.96 -2.93 2.60
C LYS A 245 -21.94 -2.36 1.60
N ILE A 246 -20.99 -1.55 2.08
CA ILE A 246 -19.93 -0.97 1.26
C ILE A 246 -18.90 -2.07 0.96
N PRO A 247 -18.59 -2.36 -0.32
CA PRO A 247 -17.70 -3.48 -0.69
C PRO A 247 -16.26 -3.36 -0.20
N THR A 248 -15.76 -2.13 -0.05
CA THR A 248 -14.38 -1.80 0.35
C THR A 248 -14.16 -1.80 1.86
N ILE A 249 -15.23 -1.77 2.67
CA ILE A 249 -15.11 -1.95 4.12
C ILE A 249 -14.80 -3.42 4.38
N HIS A 250 -13.65 -3.65 5.01
CA HIS A 250 -13.08 -4.96 5.20
C HIS A 250 -13.26 -5.46 6.64
N PRO A 251 -13.32 -6.78 6.89
CA PRO A 251 -13.36 -7.30 8.25
C PRO A 251 -12.03 -7.01 8.98
N PRO A 252 -12.00 -7.16 10.30
CA PRO A 252 -10.75 -7.18 11.05
C PRO A 252 -9.73 -8.17 10.50
N GLY A 253 -8.44 -7.87 10.68
CA GLY A 253 -7.34 -8.73 10.20
C GLY A 253 -6.98 -8.50 8.72
N THR A 254 -6.38 -9.50 8.09
CA THR A 254 -6.05 -9.49 6.66
C THR A 254 -7.29 -9.85 5.85
N PRO A 255 -7.86 -8.92 5.08
CA PRO A 255 -9.10 -9.22 4.40
C PRO A 255 -8.86 -9.93 3.07
N ILE A 256 -9.82 -10.76 2.68
CA ILE A 256 -9.79 -11.48 1.41
C ILE A 256 -10.73 -10.78 0.44
N TRP A 257 -10.21 -10.32 -0.69
CA TRP A 257 -11.02 -9.79 -1.78
C TRP A 257 -11.46 -10.91 -2.71
N GLU A 258 -12.77 -11.05 -2.88
CA GLU A 258 -13.34 -12.03 -3.80
C GLU A 258 -14.67 -11.52 -4.35
N SER A 259 -14.92 -11.76 -5.64
CA SER A 259 -16.20 -11.40 -6.27
C SER A 259 -16.60 -9.93 -6.03
N LYS A 260 -15.61 -9.03 -6.19
CA LYS A 260 -15.77 -7.57 -6.11
C LYS A 260 -16.11 -7.02 -4.71
N ARG A 261 -15.79 -7.76 -3.64
CA ARG A 261 -15.93 -7.28 -2.26
C ARG A 261 -15.01 -8.01 -1.29
N PHE A 262 -14.80 -7.45 -0.10
CA PHE A 262 -14.20 -8.20 0.99
C PHE A 262 -15.16 -9.23 1.60
N LEU A 263 -14.62 -10.42 1.89
CA LEU A 263 -15.30 -11.46 2.65
C LEU A 263 -15.28 -11.12 4.13
N TRP A 264 -16.33 -11.48 4.86
CA TRP A 264 -16.52 -11.06 6.26
C TRP A 264 -16.41 -12.20 7.27
N ASN A 265 -16.50 -13.44 6.81
CA ASN A 265 -16.48 -14.62 7.68
C ASN A 265 -15.15 -15.38 7.58
N GLU A 266 -14.20 -14.84 6.81
CA GLU A 266 -12.93 -15.47 6.50
C GLU A 266 -11.86 -14.38 6.39
N ASP A 267 -10.76 -14.62 7.06
CA ASP A 267 -9.59 -13.77 7.12
C ASP A 267 -8.32 -14.60 6.94
N VAL A 268 -7.22 -13.91 6.62
CA VAL A 268 -5.90 -14.53 6.56
C VAL A 268 -5.12 -14.17 7.82
N VAL A 269 -4.56 -15.19 8.46
CA VAL A 269 -3.63 -14.98 9.57
C VAL A 269 -2.36 -14.31 9.02
N ASP A 270 -1.97 -13.17 9.59
CA ASP A 270 -0.81 -12.41 9.10
C ASP A 270 0.54 -13.12 9.34
N TYR A 271 0.67 -13.85 10.44
CA TYR A 271 1.90 -14.52 10.87
C TYR A 271 1.59 -15.62 11.90
N ASP A 272 2.50 -16.56 12.12
CA ASP A 272 2.31 -17.61 13.13
C ASP A 272 2.36 -17.02 14.56
N PRO A 273 1.24 -17.02 15.33
CA PRO A 273 1.20 -16.43 16.66
C PRO A 273 1.96 -17.26 17.71
N ARG A 274 2.42 -18.47 17.37
CA ARG A 274 3.30 -19.28 18.24
C ARG A 274 4.75 -18.83 18.16
N GLU A 275 5.12 -18.20 17.05
CA GLU A 275 6.49 -17.75 16.76
C GLU A 275 6.64 -16.24 17.02
N TYR A 276 5.58 -15.46 16.77
CA TYR A 276 5.62 -14.01 16.81
C TYR A 276 4.56 -13.44 17.76
N LYS A 277 4.97 -12.48 18.58
CA LYS A 277 4.10 -11.88 19.58
C LYS A 277 3.28 -10.75 18.97
N ALA A 278 1.96 -10.83 19.09
CA ALA A 278 1.07 -9.75 18.70
C ALA A 278 1.38 -8.44 19.45
N GLY A 279 1.22 -7.33 18.73
CA GLY A 279 1.39 -5.99 19.28
C GLY A 279 0.78 -4.95 18.36
N PRO A 280 0.45 -3.75 18.89
CA PRO A 280 -0.31 -2.75 18.14
C PRO A 280 0.40 -2.18 16.92
N TRP A 281 1.72 -2.34 16.84
CA TRP A 281 2.55 -1.85 15.73
C TRP A 281 3.52 -2.95 15.24
N ALA A 282 3.19 -4.21 15.50
CA ALA A 282 4.06 -5.35 15.24
C ALA A 282 4.10 -5.75 13.75
N VAL A 283 3.21 -5.19 12.93
CA VAL A 283 3.10 -5.50 11.50
C VAL A 283 3.55 -4.32 10.66
N LEU A 284 4.54 -4.56 9.82
CA LEU A 284 5.14 -3.60 8.90
C LEU A 284 4.52 -3.75 7.52
N ASN A 285 4.12 -2.65 6.89
CA ASN A 285 3.76 -2.63 5.48
C ASN A 285 5.01 -2.35 4.65
N VAL A 286 5.25 -3.18 3.63
CA VAL A 286 6.44 -3.11 2.79
C VAL A 286 6.07 -3.18 1.31
N LEU A 287 6.82 -2.48 0.47
CA LEU A 287 6.80 -2.72 -0.98
C LEU A 287 7.72 -3.89 -1.29
N LEU A 288 7.29 -4.78 -2.17
CA LEU A 288 8.19 -5.71 -2.85
C LEU A 288 8.68 -5.03 -4.13
N ILE A 289 9.99 -4.88 -4.24
CA ILE A 289 10.63 -4.14 -5.34
C ILE A 289 11.66 -5.02 -6.06
N LYS A 290 11.81 -4.79 -7.38
CA LYS A 290 12.77 -5.47 -8.25
C LYS A 290 13.75 -4.47 -8.84
N TRP A 291 15.04 -4.61 -8.56
CA TRP A 291 16.06 -3.71 -9.12
C TRP A 291 16.44 -4.09 -10.55
N GLU A 292 16.38 -3.10 -11.45
CA GLU A 292 16.81 -3.17 -12.85
C GLU A 292 17.55 -1.88 -13.24
N GLY A 293 18.81 -2.00 -13.69
CA GLY A 293 19.55 -0.86 -14.23
C GLY A 293 19.75 0.33 -13.27
N GLY A 294 19.76 0.11 -11.96
CA GLY A 294 19.90 1.16 -10.94
C GLY A 294 18.57 1.81 -10.51
N LYS A 295 17.47 1.47 -11.16
CA LYS A 295 16.10 1.78 -10.72
C LYS A 295 15.43 0.51 -10.22
N ALA A 296 14.27 0.64 -9.61
CA ALA A 296 13.48 -0.49 -9.16
C ALA A 296 12.05 -0.39 -9.70
N GLU A 297 11.42 -1.52 -9.95
CA GLU A 297 9.99 -1.60 -10.19
C GLU A 297 9.29 -2.11 -8.94
N ARG A 298 8.14 -1.52 -8.60
CA ARG A 298 7.22 -2.11 -7.63
C ARG A 298 6.57 -3.34 -8.28
N VAL A 299 6.70 -4.48 -7.61
CA VAL A 299 6.08 -5.74 -8.05
C VAL A 299 4.98 -6.24 -7.11
N GLY A 300 4.84 -5.66 -5.91
CA GLY A 300 3.76 -6.03 -4.99
C GLY A 300 3.82 -5.28 -3.67
N VAL A 301 2.87 -5.61 -2.79
CA VAL A 301 2.83 -5.14 -1.40
C VAL A 301 2.71 -6.32 -0.46
N ALA A 302 3.34 -6.20 0.70
CA ALA A 302 3.35 -7.25 1.70
C ALA A 302 3.26 -6.66 3.10
N ARG A 303 2.91 -7.53 4.05
CA ARG A 303 3.06 -7.27 5.48
C ARG A 303 4.05 -8.25 6.08
N ILE A 304 4.92 -7.77 6.97
CA ILE A 304 5.95 -8.56 7.65
C ILE A 304 5.93 -8.24 9.13
N HIS A 305 6.00 -9.26 9.98
CA HIS A 305 6.14 -9.08 11.42
C HIS A 305 7.49 -8.44 11.79
N GLU A 306 7.51 -7.51 12.73
CA GLU A 306 8.69 -6.70 13.05
C GLU A 306 9.90 -7.53 13.52
N ASP A 307 9.68 -8.60 14.29
CA ASP A 307 10.76 -9.50 14.71
C ASP A 307 11.41 -10.24 13.53
N ALA A 308 10.61 -10.62 12.52
CA ALA A 308 11.11 -11.26 11.31
C ALA A 308 11.90 -10.24 10.46
N TRP A 309 11.40 -9.01 10.36
CA TRP A 309 12.08 -7.90 9.71
C TRP A 309 13.43 -7.60 10.37
N ALA A 310 13.46 -7.41 11.69
CA ALA A 310 14.67 -7.14 12.45
C ALA A 310 15.69 -8.28 12.31
N SER A 311 15.23 -9.53 12.35
CA SER A 311 16.07 -10.72 12.15
C SER A 311 16.70 -10.79 10.75
N ALA A 312 16.09 -10.15 9.75
CA ALA A 312 16.60 -10.10 8.38
C ALA A 312 17.66 -9.01 8.15
N SER A 313 18.12 -8.33 9.22
CA SER A 313 19.19 -7.33 9.19
C SER A 313 18.92 -6.17 8.22
N PRO A 314 17.86 -5.37 8.46
CA PRO A 314 17.47 -4.28 7.59
C PRO A 314 18.60 -3.26 7.44
N ARG A 315 18.72 -2.71 6.24
CA ARG A 315 19.72 -1.69 5.91
C ARG A 315 19.04 -0.46 5.35
N ARG A 316 19.56 0.70 5.69
CA ARG A 316 19.11 1.94 5.08
C ARG A 316 19.55 1.98 3.61
N LYS A 317 18.65 2.34 2.72
CA LYS A 317 18.90 2.42 1.27
C LYS A 317 18.02 3.49 0.64
N PHE A 318 18.55 4.16 -0.37
CA PHE A 318 17.80 5.05 -1.22
C PHE A 318 17.16 4.25 -2.36
N VAL A 319 15.84 4.34 -2.46
CA VAL A 319 15.02 3.60 -3.42
C VAL A 319 14.59 4.55 -4.53
N VAL A 320 14.66 4.08 -5.78
CA VAL A 320 14.30 4.84 -6.99
C VAL A 320 13.29 4.01 -7.79
N LEU A 321 11.99 4.35 -7.72
CA LEU A 321 10.84 3.61 -8.29
C LEU A 321 10.22 4.21 -9.56
#